data_AF-A0A8J4I9J3-F1
#
_entry.id   AF-A0A8J4I9J3-F1
#
_cell.length_a   1.000
_cell.length_b   1.000
_cell.length_c   1.000
_cell.angle_alpha   90.00
_cell.angle_beta   90.00
_cell.angle_gamma   90.00
#
_symmetry.space_group_name_H-M   'P 1'
#
loop_
_entity.id
_entity.type
_entity.pdbx_description
1 polymer ?
#
loop_
_entity_poly.entity_id
_entity_poly.type
_entity_poly.pdbx_seq_one_letter_code
_entity_poly.pdbx_strand_id
1 'polypeptide(L)'
;AVMGPAAVALKRVASSSFCCLAKSDPKGPKGCFAIVGIQMCRGAQTAAAAVPRIKKFAIYRWDPDKPGDKPRMQTYEVDLNKCGPMVLDALIKIKNELDSTLTFRRSCREGICGSCAMNIAGGNTLACIKKIDPDLNKITKIYPLPHMYVVKDLVP
;
A
#
# COMPACT_ATOMS: atom_id res chain seq x y z
N ALA A 1 -1.39 -20.61 51.34
CA ALA A 1 -2.25 -19.82 52.23
C ALA A 1 -1.58 -18.48 52.47
N VAL A 2 -2.36 -17.39 52.44
CA VAL A 2 -2.10 -15.99 52.88
C VAL A 2 -0.85 -15.29 52.30
N MET A 3 -1.01 -14.42 51.30
CA MET A 3 -1.38 -12.98 51.37
C MET A 3 -0.20 -12.05 51.72
N GLY A 4 0.05 -11.07 50.84
CA GLY A 4 1.01 -9.95 51.01
C GLY A 4 0.60 -8.92 52.08
N PRO A 5 1.29 -7.77 52.22
CA PRO A 5 1.09 -6.59 51.33
C PRO A 5 2.42 -5.86 50.96
N ALA A 6 2.58 -5.31 49.74
CA ALA A 6 2.17 -3.98 49.24
C ALA A 6 3.09 -2.78 49.61
N ALA A 7 3.87 -2.33 48.60
CA ALA A 7 4.42 -0.97 48.42
C ALA A 7 4.88 -0.88 46.95
N VAL A 8 4.08 -0.42 45.98
CA VAL A 8 3.70 0.97 45.61
C VAL A 8 4.86 1.96 45.68
N ALA A 9 5.53 2.19 44.54
CA ALA A 9 5.87 3.52 44.01
C ALA A 9 6.72 3.40 42.73
N LEU A 10 6.11 3.58 41.55
CA LEU A 10 6.69 4.38 40.46
C LEU A 10 5.59 4.62 39.43
N LYS A 11 4.98 5.80 39.47
CA LYS A 11 4.01 6.25 38.46
C LYS A 11 4.59 7.43 37.69
N ARG A 12 4.54 7.26 36.37
CA ARG A 12 4.18 8.24 35.34
C ARG A 12 5.24 9.27 34.95
N VAL A 13 5.99 8.87 33.93
CA VAL A 13 6.54 9.74 32.89
C VAL A 13 5.42 10.62 32.34
N ALA A 14 5.67 11.93 32.37
CA ALA A 14 4.86 12.96 31.79
C ALA A 14 4.81 12.85 30.26
N SER A 15 3.62 12.87 29.68
CA SER A 15 3.41 13.48 28.37
C SER A 15 1.94 13.90 28.29
N SER A 16 1.75 15.19 28.55
CA SER A 16 0.49 15.91 28.54
C SER A 16 -0.06 15.98 27.12
N SER A 17 -1.06 15.14 26.86
CA SER A 17 -2.03 15.34 25.80
C SER A 17 -3.12 16.29 26.31
N PHE A 18 -3.08 17.54 25.87
CA PHE A 18 -4.21 18.49 25.90
C PHE A 18 -4.23 19.14 24.51
N CYS A 19 -4.90 18.53 23.54
CA CYS A 19 -6.30 18.83 23.21
C CYS A 19 -6.52 20.32 22.87
N CYS A 20 -5.90 20.80 21.79
CA CYS A 20 -6.34 22.01 21.11
C CYS A 20 -7.53 21.66 20.20
N LEU A 21 -8.74 21.71 20.76
CA LEU A 21 -9.95 21.93 19.97
C LEU A 21 -9.85 23.33 19.33
N ALA A 22 -9.45 23.39 18.07
CA ALA A 22 -9.56 24.62 17.28
C ALA A 22 -11.04 24.82 16.90
N LYS A 23 -11.76 25.63 17.69
CA LYS A 23 -13.00 26.25 17.25
C LYS A 23 -12.67 27.28 16.17
N SER A 24 -13.20 27.04 14.98
CA SER A 24 -13.26 28.00 13.90
C SER A 24 -14.37 29.02 14.18
N ASP A 25 -14.00 30.26 14.50
CA ASP A 25 -14.90 31.41 14.50
C ASP A 25 -14.50 32.40 13.39
N PRO A 26 -15.43 32.83 12.52
CA PRO A 26 -15.13 33.73 11.40
C PRO A 26 -15.61 35.15 11.71
N LYS A 27 -14.73 36.07 12.14
CA LYS A 27 -14.96 37.51 11.99
C LYS A 27 -13.65 38.23 11.67
N GLY A 28 -13.60 38.76 10.45
CA GLY A 28 -12.41 39.37 9.86
C GLY A 28 -11.94 40.65 10.55
N PRO A 29 -10.68 41.04 10.33
CA PRO A 29 -10.17 42.31 10.82
C PRO A 29 -10.36 43.41 9.77
N LYS A 30 -10.90 44.53 10.24
CA LYS A 30 -10.90 45.82 9.55
C LYS A 30 -9.46 46.30 9.34
N GLY A 31 -9.27 46.96 8.21
CA GLY A 31 -7.96 47.26 7.64
C GLY A 31 -7.03 48.10 8.50
N CYS A 32 -5.74 47.93 8.20
CA CYS A 32 -4.71 48.90 8.49
C CYS A 32 -3.88 49.05 7.20
N PHE A 33 -3.87 50.27 6.68
CA PHE A 33 -3.09 50.70 5.51
C PHE A 33 -1.60 50.64 5.83
N ALA A 34 -0.80 50.01 4.96
CA ALA A 34 0.61 50.33 4.77
C ALA A 34 1.11 49.77 3.42
N ILE A 35 1.37 50.70 2.51
CA ILE A 35 2.04 50.57 1.23
C ILE A 35 3.55 50.38 1.43
N VAL A 36 4.10 49.17 1.24
CA VAL A 36 5.52 48.93 0.84
C VAL A 36 5.60 47.56 0.14
N GLY A 37 6.36 47.50 -0.96
CA GLY A 37 6.41 46.41 -1.93
C GLY A 37 6.48 44.98 -1.38
N ILE A 38 5.65 44.11 -1.94
CA ILE A 38 5.66 42.68 -1.67
C ILE A 38 6.44 41.99 -2.80
N GLN A 39 7.72 41.73 -2.53
CA GLN A 39 8.49 40.70 -3.19
C GLN A 39 7.66 39.40 -3.19
N MET A 40 7.25 38.94 -4.37
CA MET A 40 6.61 37.64 -4.53
C MET A 40 7.65 36.54 -4.30
N CYS A 41 7.90 36.19 -3.04
CA CYS A 41 8.66 35.00 -2.72
C CYS A 41 7.80 33.79 -3.11
N ARG A 42 8.16 33.15 -4.23
CA ARG A 42 7.70 31.81 -4.61
C ARG A 42 7.98 30.86 -3.45
N GLY A 43 6.95 30.55 -2.66
CA GLY A 43 7.00 29.48 -1.68
C GLY A 43 7.14 28.15 -2.41
N ALA A 44 8.36 27.61 -2.46
CA ALA A 44 8.60 26.22 -2.80
C ALA A 44 7.92 25.37 -1.72
N GLN A 45 6.81 24.72 -2.09
CA GLN A 45 6.16 23.76 -1.21
C GLN A 45 7.10 22.56 -1.05
N THR A 46 7.72 22.46 0.12
CA THR A 46 8.43 21.25 0.53
C THR A 46 7.42 20.12 0.63
N ALA A 47 7.51 19.15 -0.29
CA ALA A 47 6.68 17.95 -0.27
C ALA A 47 6.91 17.21 1.05
N ALA A 48 5.99 17.34 1.99
CA ALA A 48 5.98 16.57 3.22
C ALA A 48 5.97 15.08 2.86
N ALA A 49 6.99 14.34 3.30
CA ALA A 49 7.08 12.91 3.04
C ALA A 49 5.88 12.20 3.71
N ALA A 50 4.97 11.69 2.88
CA ALA A 50 3.79 10.98 3.33
C ALA A 50 4.17 9.69 4.08
N VAL A 51 3.47 9.38 5.17
CA VAL A 51 3.67 8.17 5.97
C VAL A 51 3.55 6.93 5.08
N PRO A 52 4.56 6.04 5.01
CA PRO A 52 4.57 4.92 4.09
C PRO A 52 3.44 3.95 4.40
N ARG A 53 2.68 3.56 3.36
CA ARG A 53 1.53 2.65 3.49
C ARG A 53 1.90 1.30 2.91
N ILE A 54 2.49 0.45 3.74
CA ILE A 54 3.04 -0.85 3.30
C ILE A 54 1.91 -1.88 3.23
N LYS A 55 1.65 -2.40 2.03
CA LYS A 55 0.68 -3.46 1.76
C LYS A 55 1.39 -4.76 1.41
N LYS A 56 0.85 -5.88 1.90
CA LYS A 56 1.37 -7.22 1.64
C LYS A 56 0.60 -7.91 0.52
N PHE A 57 1.33 -8.44 -0.46
CA PHE A 57 0.82 -9.24 -1.56
C PHE A 57 1.40 -10.64 -1.49
N ALA A 58 0.56 -11.66 -1.36
CA ALA A 58 0.97 -13.06 -1.40
C ALA A 58 0.72 -13.61 -2.81
N ILE A 59 1.79 -13.90 -3.54
CA ILE A 59 1.75 -14.27 -4.95
C ILE A 59 2.14 -15.74 -5.10
N TYR A 60 1.37 -16.47 -5.89
CA TYR A 60 1.69 -17.83 -6.31
C TYR A 60 2.92 -17.86 -7.21
N ARG A 61 3.90 -18.70 -6.87
CA ARG A 61 5.16 -18.88 -7.59
C ARG A 61 5.33 -20.34 -7.96
N TRP A 62 5.66 -20.57 -9.23
CA TRP A 62 6.01 -21.89 -9.76
C TRP A 62 6.93 -21.74 -10.97
N ASP A 63 8.02 -22.49 -10.97
CA ASP A 63 9.06 -22.42 -11.99
C ASP A 63 9.24 -23.80 -12.63
N PRO A 64 8.91 -23.98 -13.93
CA PRO A 64 9.08 -25.27 -14.62
C PRO A 64 10.56 -25.65 -14.80
N ASP A 65 11.46 -24.66 -14.80
CA ASP A 65 12.89 -24.86 -15.08
C ASP A 65 13.63 -25.51 -13.89
N LYS A 66 13.00 -25.54 -12.71
CA LYS A 66 13.57 -26.13 -11.49
C LYS A 66 12.93 -27.50 -11.23
N PRO A 67 13.65 -28.60 -11.46
CA PRO A 67 13.09 -29.94 -11.30
C PRO A 67 12.69 -30.19 -9.83
N GLY A 68 11.45 -30.62 -9.62
CA GLY A 68 10.92 -30.98 -8.29
C GLY A 68 10.41 -29.80 -7.46
N ASP A 69 10.40 -28.59 -7.99
CA ASP A 69 9.94 -27.42 -7.24
C ASP A 69 8.42 -27.44 -7.07
N LYS A 70 7.97 -27.35 -5.82
CA LYS A 70 6.54 -27.33 -5.48
C LYS A 70 6.02 -25.90 -5.57
N PRO A 71 4.74 -25.71 -5.96
CA PRO A 71 4.11 -24.41 -5.89
C PRO A 71 4.23 -23.77 -4.50
N ARG A 72 4.68 -22.52 -4.45
CA ARG A 72 4.89 -21.79 -3.20
C ARG A 72 4.22 -20.43 -3.23
N MET A 73 3.86 -19.93 -2.06
CA MET A 73 3.34 -18.57 -1.89
C MET A 73 4.47 -17.67 -1.41
N GLN A 74 4.78 -16.62 -2.17
CA GLN A 74 5.78 -15.62 -1.79
C GLN A 74 5.10 -14.31 -1.42
N THR A 75 5.48 -13.74 -0.29
CA THR A 75 4.93 -12.46 0.18
C THR A 75 5.84 -11.31 -0.20
N TYR A 76 5.27 -10.27 -0.79
CA TYR A 76 5.95 -9.02 -1.15
C TYR A 76 5.31 -7.85 -0.43
N GLU A 77 6.15 -6.89 -0.02
CA GLU A 77 5.72 -5.67 0.65
C GLU A 77 5.87 -4.50 -0.32
N VAL A 78 4.77 -3.76 -0.54
CA VAL A 78 4.71 -2.67 -1.51
C VAL A 78 4.15 -1.43 -0.84
N ASP A 79 4.83 -0.30 -1.01
CA ASP A 79 4.34 1.01 -0.56
C ASP A 79 3.27 1.55 -1.52
N LEU A 80 2.04 1.71 -1.02
CA LEU A 80 0.90 2.22 -1.77
C LEU A 80 1.02 3.70 -2.15
N ASN A 81 1.89 4.47 -1.48
CA ASN A 81 2.09 5.88 -1.84
C ASN A 81 2.94 6.04 -3.11
N LYS A 82 3.77 5.03 -3.41
CA LYS A 82 4.67 4.99 -4.58
C LYS A 82 4.18 4.00 -5.65
N CYS A 83 2.90 3.62 -5.58
CA CYS A 83 2.28 2.65 -6.46
C CYS A 83 0.99 3.25 -7.05
N GLY A 84 0.64 2.80 -8.25
CA GLY A 84 -0.68 3.11 -8.82
C GLY A 84 -1.82 2.43 -8.04
N PRO A 85 -3.08 2.85 -8.28
CA PRO A 85 -4.22 2.35 -7.52
C PRO A 85 -4.63 0.92 -7.89
N MET A 86 -4.13 0.36 -9.00
CA MET A 86 -4.53 -0.94 -9.53
C MET A 86 -3.55 -2.04 -9.12
N VAL A 87 -4.05 -3.28 -9.01
CA VAL A 87 -3.21 -4.44 -8.63
C VAL A 87 -2.12 -4.71 -9.67
N LEU A 88 -2.39 -4.46 -10.96
CA LEU A 88 -1.38 -4.57 -12.01
C LEU A 88 -0.19 -3.64 -11.76
N ASP A 89 -0.42 -2.43 -11.24
CA ASP A 89 0.66 -1.48 -10.95
C ASP A 89 1.56 -2.01 -9.83
N ALA A 90 0.97 -2.63 -8.80
CA ALA A 90 1.71 -3.30 -7.74
C ALA A 90 2.54 -4.48 -8.28
N LEU A 91 1.99 -5.30 -9.18
CA LEU A 91 2.72 -6.41 -9.80
C LEU A 91 3.90 -5.93 -10.65
N ILE A 92 3.71 -4.84 -11.41
CA ILE A 92 4.79 -4.22 -12.20
C ILE A 92 5.86 -3.66 -11.27
N LYS A 93 5.47 -3.00 -10.18
CA LYS A 93 6.41 -2.46 -9.18
C LYS A 93 7.22 -3.56 -8.52
N ILE A 94 6.58 -4.65 -8.10
CA ILE A 94 7.26 -5.83 -7.56
C ILE A 94 8.27 -6.37 -8.57
N LYS A 95 7.89 -6.50 -9.84
CA LYS A 95 8.78 -6.99 -10.90
C LYS A 95 9.99 -6.08 -11.14
N ASN A 96 9.78 -4.76 -11.09
CA ASN A 96 10.83 -3.79 -11.41
C ASN A 96 11.80 -3.55 -10.24
N GLU A 97 11.29 -3.56 -9.00
CA GLU A 97 12.06 -3.11 -7.82
C GLU A 97 12.48 -4.25 -6.89
N LEU A 98 11.68 -5.33 -6.79
CA LEU A 98 11.88 -6.39 -5.79
C LEU A 98 12.35 -7.71 -6.41
N ASP A 99 11.66 -8.19 -7.44
CA ASP A 99 11.89 -9.50 -8.02
C ASP A 99 11.55 -9.55 -9.51
N SER A 100 12.58 -9.41 -10.35
CA SER A 100 12.46 -9.45 -11.80
C SER A 100 12.05 -10.82 -12.37
N THR A 101 12.12 -11.89 -11.57
CA THR A 101 11.75 -13.25 -12.00
C THR A 101 10.24 -13.49 -12.06
N LEU A 102 9.44 -12.63 -11.39
CA LEU A 102 7.99 -12.74 -11.38
C LEU A 102 7.42 -12.59 -12.80
N THR A 103 6.69 -13.60 -13.27
CA THR A 103 6.15 -13.63 -14.64
C THR A 103 4.62 -13.56 -14.65
N PHE A 104 4.07 -12.64 -15.45
CA PHE A 104 2.63 -12.48 -15.69
C PHE A 104 2.37 -11.85 -17.06
N ARG A 105 1.18 -12.08 -17.61
CA ARG A 105 0.75 -11.53 -18.90
C ARG A 105 0.12 -10.14 -18.70
N ARG A 106 0.48 -9.17 -19.57
CA ARG A 106 -0.08 -7.81 -19.59
C ARG A 106 0.06 -7.16 -20.97
N SER A 107 -0.97 -6.42 -21.41
CA SER A 107 -0.95 -5.64 -22.66
C SER A 107 -1.64 -4.28 -22.47
N CYS A 108 -2.97 -4.18 -22.64
CA CYS A 108 -3.70 -2.90 -22.81
C CYS A 108 -3.90 -2.04 -21.56
N ARG A 109 -3.78 -2.57 -20.33
CA ARG A 109 -4.02 -1.84 -19.05
C ARG A 109 -5.42 -1.21 -18.84
N GLU A 110 -6.30 -1.23 -19.82
CA GLU A 110 -7.68 -0.71 -19.72
C GLU A 110 -8.75 -1.81 -19.65
N GLY A 111 -8.33 -3.08 -19.59
CA GLY A 111 -9.24 -4.21 -19.42
C GLY A 111 -9.84 -4.78 -20.71
N ILE A 112 -9.43 -4.32 -21.89
CA ILE A 112 -10.00 -4.80 -23.17
C ILE A 112 -9.41 -6.14 -23.66
N CYS A 113 -8.10 -6.35 -23.53
CA CYS A 113 -7.42 -7.55 -24.06
C CYS A 113 -7.61 -8.83 -23.24
N GLY A 114 -8.09 -8.73 -22.00
CA GLY A 114 -8.19 -9.89 -21.10
C GLY A 114 -6.86 -10.54 -20.67
N SER A 115 -5.70 -10.04 -21.11
CA SER A 115 -4.41 -10.75 -20.90
C SER A 115 -3.98 -10.85 -19.43
N CYS A 116 -4.49 -10.00 -18.55
CA CYS A 116 -4.14 -9.98 -17.12
C CYS A 116 -5.22 -10.61 -16.22
N ALA A 117 -5.95 -11.60 -16.76
CA ALA A 117 -6.91 -12.38 -16.00
C ALA A 117 -6.20 -13.28 -14.97
N MET A 118 -6.57 -13.14 -13.71
CA MET A 118 -6.03 -13.91 -12.59
C MET A 118 -7.02 -13.90 -11.42
N ASN A 119 -6.79 -14.76 -10.43
CA ASN A 119 -7.57 -14.75 -9.21
C ASN A 119 -6.94 -13.80 -8.18
N ILE A 120 -7.69 -12.77 -7.77
CA ILE A 120 -7.25 -11.76 -6.81
C ILE A 120 -8.21 -11.77 -5.64
N ALA A 121 -7.69 -12.05 -4.45
CA ALA A 121 -8.43 -12.14 -3.20
C ALA A 121 -9.65 -13.10 -3.27
N GLY A 122 -9.51 -14.20 -4.02
CA GLY A 122 -10.54 -15.23 -4.16
C GLY A 122 -11.47 -15.03 -5.37
N GLY A 123 -11.50 -13.85 -5.98
CA GLY A 123 -12.31 -13.57 -7.18
C GLY A 123 -11.49 -13.55 -8.46
N ASN A 124 -12.01 -14.15 -9.54
CA ASN A 124 -11.42 -14.05 -10.87
C ASN A 124 -11.70 -12.66 -11.45
N THR A 125 -10.66 -11.91 -11.77
CA THR A 125 -10.79 -10.54 -12.28
C THR A 125 -9.57 -10.15 -13.12
N LEU A 126 -9.64 -8.99 -13.79
CA LEU A 126 -8.52 -8.44 -14.53
C LEU A 126 -7.69 -7.55 -13.58
N ALA A 127 -6.40 -7.84 -13.45
CA ALA A 127 -5.52 -7.11 -12.53
C ALA A 127 -5.44 -5.61 -12.84
N CYS A 128 -5.63 -5.21 -14.10
CA CYS A 128 -5.54 -3.82 -14.54
C CYS A 128 -6.73 -2.93 -14.11
N ILE A 129 -7.92 -3.50 -13.91
CA ILE A 129 -9.12 -2.74 -13.48
C ILE A 129 -9.41 -2.96 -11.99
N LYS A 130 -8.80 -3.99 -11.39
CA LYS A 130 -8.97 -4.29 -9.98
C LYS A 130 -8.16 -3.32 -9.13
N LYS A 131 -8.86 -2.50 -8.36
CA LYS A 131 -8.25 -1.62 -7.36
C LYS A 131 -7.63 -2.43 -6.21
N ILE A 132 -6.52 -1.92 -5.69
CA ILE A 132 -5.90 -2.45 -4.48
C ILE A 132 -6.79 -2.11 -3.27
N ASP A 133 -7.01 -3.08 -2.39
CA ASP A 133 -7.69 -2.85 -1.11
C ASP A 133 -6.79 -1.99 -0.18
N PRO A 134 -7.26 -0.80 0.25
CA PRO A 134 -6.48 0.10 1.11
C PRO A 134 -6.21 -0.47 2.51
N ASP A 135 -6.91 -1.52 2.94
CA ASP A 135 -6.75 -2.11 4.26
C ASP A 135 -5.40 -2.82 4.41
N LEU A 136 -4.41 -2.18 5.06
CA LEU A 136 -3.04 -2.70 5.18
C LEU A 136 -2.95 -4.05 5.93
N ASN A 137 -3.90 -4.32 6.83
CA ASN A 137 -3.95 -5.55 7.61
C ASN A 137 -4.33 -6.79 6.77
N LYS A 138 -5.01 -6.59 5.64
CA LYS A 138 -5.44 -7.70 4.76
C LYS A 138 -4.34 -8.00 3.75
N ILE A 139 -3.92 -9.25 3.68
CA ILE A 139 -2.97 -9.73 2.67
C ILE A 139 -3.74 -10.03 1.39
N THR A 140 -3.38 -9.38 0.29
CA THR A 140 -3.99 -9.66 -1.02
C THR A 140 -3.33 -10.91 -1.60
N LYS A 141 -4.08 -12.00 -1.70
CA LYS A 141 -3.62 -13.24 -2.33
C LYS A 141 -3.86 -13.19 -3.84
N ILE A 142 -2.86 -13.57 -4.62
CA ILE A 142 -2.91 -13.59 -6.08
C ILE A 142 -2.54 -14.99 -6.55
N TYR A 143 -3.45 -15.60 -7.31
CA TYR A 143 -3.30 -16.92 -7.90
C TYR A 143 -3.55 -16.85 -9.42
N PRO A 144 -3.01 -17.81 -10.19
CA PRO A 144 -3.43 -17.98 -11.58
C PRO A 144 -4.92 -18.35 -11.66
N LEU A 145 -5.46 -18.41 -12.87
CA LEU A 145 -6.83 -18.87 -13.07
C LEU A 145 -7.01 -20.29 -12.50
N PRO A 146 -8.10 -20.54 -11.76
CA PRO A 146 -8.35 -21.85 -11.19
C PRO A 146 -8.56 -22.87 -12.32
N HIS A 147 -8.13 -24.11 -12.08
CA HIS A 147 -8.38 -25.25 -12.97
C HIS A 147 -7.73 -25.18 -14.37
N MET A 148 -6.74 -24.29 -14.56
CA MET A 148 -5.87 -24.29 -15.73
C MET A 148 -4.49 -24.85 -15.38
N TYR A 149 -3.79 -25.38 -16.39
CA TYR A 149 -2.38 -25.71 -16.25
C TYR A 149 -1.56 -24.43 -16.20
N VAL A 150 -0.67 -24.31 -15.22
CA VAL A 150 0.21 -23.15 -15.09
C VAL A 150 1.47 -23.43 -15.91
N VAL A 151 1.87 -22.49 -16.76
CA VAL A 151 3.13 -22.56 -17.54
C VAL A 151 4.30 -21.98 -16.75
N LYS A 152 4.10 -20.86 -16.05
CA LYS A 152 5.08 -20.25 -15.13
C LYS A 152 4.40 -19.18 -14.27
N ASP A 153 4.59 -19.23 -12.95
CA ASP A 153 4.02 -18.28 -11.98
C ASP A 153 2.51 -18.00 -12.19
N LEU A 154 2.15 -16.84 -12.76
CA LEU A 154 0.77 -16.39 -13.01
C LEU A 154 0.36 -16.52 -14.48
N VAL A 155 1.14 -17.24 -15.30
CA VAL A 155 0.87 -17.47 -16.71
C VAL A 155 0.17 -18.84 -16.87
N PRO A 156 -1.11 -18.87 -17.23
CA PRO A 156 -1.76 -20.10 -17.71
C PRO A 156 -1.34 -20.43 -19.15
#